data_AF-A0A9D5MC59-F1
#
_entry.id   AF-A0A9D5MC59-F1
#
_cell.length_a   1.000
_cell.length_b   1.000
_cell.length_c   1.000
_cell.angle_alpha   90.00
_cell.angle_beta   90.00
_cell.angle_gamma   90.00
#
_symmetry.space_group_name_H-M   'P 1'
#
loop_
_entity.id
_entity.type
_entity.pdbx_description
1 polymer ?
#
loop_
_entity_poly.entity_id
_entity_poly.type
_entity_poly.pdbx_seq_one_letter_code
_entity_poly.pdbx_strand_id
1 'polypeptide(L)'
;MITPNWHCVSEPSDLFDLVRTEDIASLNAEFPVERIKLTATDGATNYMWETIDAMDDDTFAKWMDYHFAVYERQDLIGAAHHTLDILRKK
;
A
#
# COMPACT_ATOMS: atom_id res chain seq x y z
N MET A 1 10.29 -9.03 14.12
CA MET A 1 11.75 -9.21 13.89
C MET A 1 12.08 -8.75 12.47
N ILE A 2 13.31 -8.28 12.15
CA ILE A 2 13.70 -7.89 10.78
C ILE A 2 14.80 -8.83 10.27
N THR A 3 14.63 -9.38 9.07
CA THR A 3 15.62 -10.25 8.40
C THR A 3 16.78 -9.46 7.77
N PRO A 4 17.89 -10.11 7.35
CA PRO A 4 18.98 -9.43 6.65
C PRO A 4 18.60 -8.76 5.32
N ASN A 5 17.52 -9.20 4.67
CA ASN A 5 16.98 -8.56 3.46
C ASN A 5 15.86 -7.54 3.78
N TRP A 6 15.82 -7.03 5.03
CA TRP A 6 14.89 -6.00 5.50
C TRP A 6 13.42 -6.42 5.41
N HIS A 7 13.12 -7.70 5.57
CA HIS A 7 11.75 -8.21 5.62
C HIS A 7 11.26 -8.21 7.06
N CYS A 8 10.03 -7.72 7.29
CA CYS A 8 9.43 -7.68 8.61
C CYS A 8 8.75 -9.03 8.87
N VAL A 9 9.15 -9.67 9.96
CA VAL A 9 8.56 -10.94 10.43
C VAL A 9 7.68 -10.63 11.62
N SER A 10 6.39 -10.86 11.48
CA SER A 10 5.40 -10.75 12.55
C SER A 10 5.16 -12.08 13.26
N GLU A 11 4.74 -11.98 14.51
CA GLU A 11 4.36 -13.09 15.37
C GLU A 11 2.85 -13.07 15.66
N PRO A 12 2.23 -14.19 16.08
CA PRO A 12 0.79 -14.23 16.37
C PRO A 12 0.32 -13.23 17.45
N SER A 13 1.22 -12.72 18.28
CA SER A 13 0.93 -11.69 19.29
C SER A 13 0.92 -10.26 18.73
N ASP A 14 1.44 -10.04 17.52
CA ASP A 14 1.49 -8.72 16.90
C ASP A 14 0.10 -8.30 16.40
N LEU A 15 -0.21 -7.01 16.54
CA LEU A 15 -1.50 -6.45 16.08
C LEU A 15 -1.56 -6.28 14.56
N PHE A 16 -0.41 -6.13 13.92
CA PHE A 16 -0.29 -5.87 12.49
C PHE A 16 0.84 -6.71 11.89
N ASP A 17 0.62 -7.15 10.65
CA ASP A 17 1.64 -7.78 9.83
C ASP A 17 2.11 -6.82 8.73
N LEU A 18 3.43 -6.61 8.65
CA LEU A 18 4.04 -5.73 7.66
C LEU A 18 4.51 -6.58 6.48
N VAL A 19 3.62 -6.69 5.50
CA VAL A 19 3.80 -7.54 4.32
C VAL A 19 4.24 -6.74 3.10
N ARG A 20 4.89 -7.42 2.15
CA ARG A 20 5.24 -6.88 0.85
C ARG A 20 4.28 -7.34 -0.24
N THR A 21 4.34 -6.71 -1.40
CA THR A 21 3.46 -7.06 -2.54
C THR A 21 3.61 -8.52 -2.99
N GLU A 22 4.81 -9.10 -2.88
CA GLU A 22 5.09 -10.50 -3.17
C GLU A 22 4.48 -11.45 -2.13
N ASP A 23 4.37 -11.04 -0.86
CA ASP A 23 3.69 -11.81 0.19
C ASP A 23 2.18 -11.85 -0.06
N ILE A 24 1.59 -10.70 -0.40
CA ILE A 24 0.17 -10.59 -0.80
C ILE A 24 -0.10 -11.47 -2.04
N ALA A 25 0.79 -11.42 -3.05
CA ALA A 25 0.65 -12.24 -4.25
C ALA A 25 0.73 -13.74 -3.95
N SER A 26 1.63 -14.14 -3.05
CA SER A 26 1.78 -15.54 -2.61
C SER A 26 0.52 -16.02 -1.88
N LEU A 27 -0.03 -15.20 -0.97
CA LEU A 27 -1.27 -15.51 -0.26
C LEU A 27 -2.44 -15.71 -1.23
N ASN A 28 -2.59 -14.82 -2.22
CA ASN A 28 -3.66 -14.93 -3.20
C ASN A 28 -3.59 -16.21 -4.04
N ALA A 29 -2.38 -16.72 -4.31
CA ALA A 29 -2.20 -17.94 -5.08
C ALA A 29 -2.72 -19.20 -4.37
N GLU A 30 -2.96 -19.15 -3.06
CA GLU A 30 -3.54 -20.24 -2.27
C GLU A 30 -5.06 -20.39 -2.46
N PHE A 31 -5.71 -19.38 -3.07
CA PHE A 31 -7.17 -19.36 -3.24
C PHE A 31 -7.57 -19.30 -4.72
N PRO A 32 -8.76 -19.83 -5.09
CA PRO A 32 -9.28 -19.73 -6.46
C PRO A 32 -9.85 -18.32 -6.73
N VAL A 33 -8.98 -17.32 -6.72
CA VAL A 33 -9.32 -15.90 -6.94
C VAL A 33 -8.58 -15.34 -8.15
N GLU A 34 -9.08 -14.21 -8.66
CA GLU A 34 -8.44 -13.39 -9.68
C GLU A 34 -8.27 -11.97 -9.14
N ARG A 35 -7.06 -11.42 -9.17
CA ARG A 35 -6.80 -10.03 -8.78
C ARG A 35 -7.37 -9.10 -9.84
N ILE A 36 -8.33 -8.28 -9.44
CA ILE A 36 -8.85 -7.17 -10.25
C ILE A 36 -7.89 -5.98 -10.15
N LYS A 37 -7.46 -5.63 -8.94
CA LYS A 37 -6.64 -4.44 -8.71
C LYS A 37 -5.87 -4.52 -7.40
N LEU A 38 -4.67 -3.96 -7.36
CA LEU A 38 -3.92 -3.65 -6.14
C LEU A 38 -3.59 -2.15 -6.15
N THR A 39 -4.10 -1.39 -5.19
CA THR A 39 -3.98 0.07 -5.17
C THR A 39 -3.38 0.58 -3.87
N ALA A 40 -2.56 1.63 -3.96
CA ALA A 40 -2.14 2.42 -2.81
C ALA A 40 -3.33 3.25 -2.29
N THR A 41 -3.66 3.17 -1.00
CA THR A 41 -4.75 3.99 -0.44
C THR A 41 -4.27 5.34 0.07
N ASP A 42 -3.01 5.42 0.52
CA ASP A 42 -2.39 6.64 1.04
C ASP A 42 -1.14 7.07 0.27
N GLY A 43 -0.61 6.23 -0.61
CA GLY A 43 0.59 6.54 -1.40
C GLY A 43 1.75 6.99 -0.50
N ALA A 44 2.56 7.95 -0.97
CA ALA A 44 3.73 8.41 -0.23
C ALA A 44 3.42 9.35 0.97
N THR A 45 2.17 9.43 1.43
CA THR A 45 1.73 10.39 2.47
C THR A 45 2.59 10.32 3.73
N ASN A 46 2.93 9.11 4.20
CA ASN A 46 3.72 8.94 5.42
C ASN A 46 5.15 9.52 5.33
N TYR A 47 5.71 9.68 4.12
CA TYR A 47 7.04 10.28 3.93
C TYR A 47 7.02 11.81 3.91
N MET A 48 5.83 12.43 3.79
CA MET A 48 5.68 13.88 3.64
C MET A 48 4.49 14.42 4.44
N TRP A 49 4.12 13.72 5.51
CA TRP A 49 2.95 14.00 6.34
C TRP A 49 2.83 15.46 6.77
N GLU A 50 3.88 16.03 7.37
CA GLU A 50 4.00 17.44 7.76
C GLU A 50 3.79 18.40 6.59
N THR A 51 4.28 18.05 5.39
CA THR A 51 4.11 18.88 4.20
C THR A 51 2.67 18.85 3.73
N ILE A 52 2.02 17.69 3.74
CA ILE A 52 0.61 17.51 3.36
C ILE A 52 -0.30 18.21 4.37
N ASP A 53 -0.05 18.04 5.67
CA ASP A 53 -0.83 18.66 6.74
C ASP A 53 -0.73 20.20 6.74
N ALA A 54 0.35 20.75 6.21
CA ALA A 54 0.55 22.19 6.04
C ALA A 54 -0.07 22.76 4.75
N MET A 55 -0.62 21.93 3.86
CA MET A 55 -1.24 22.40 2.62
C MET A 55 -2.54 23.16 2.89
N ASP A 56 -2.76 24.21 2.12
CA ASP A 56 -4.10 24.78 1.97
C ASP A 56 -4.98 23.91 1.05
N ASP A 57 -6.28 24.22 1.02
CA ASP A 57 -7.26 23.46 0.24
C ASP A 57 -6.88 23.34 -1.25
N ASP A 58 -6.36 24.41 -1.84
CA ASP A 58 -5.98 24.48 -3.26
C ASP A 58 -4.75 23.63 -3.59
N THR A 59 -3.83 23.48 -2.64
CA THR A 59 -2.63 22.64 -2.81
C THR A 59 -2.95 21.19 -2.49
N PHE A 60 -3.75 20.94 -1.46
CA PHE A 60 -4.22 19.61 -1.11
C PHE A 60 -5.07 19.00 -2.24
N ALA A 61 -5.90 19.79 -2.92
CA ALA A 61 -6.65 19.33 -4.09
C ALA A 61 -5.71 18.82 -5.21
N LYS A 62 -4.59 19.53 -5.48
CA LYS A 62 -3.59 19.08 -6.46
C LYS A 62 -2.86 17.83 -5.99
N TRP A 63 -2.60 17.70 -4.69
CA TRP A 63 -2.06 16.46 -4.11
C TRP A 63 -3.00 15.28 -4.34
N MET A 64 -4.31 15.47 -4.15
CA MET A 64 -5.32 14.44 -4.41
C MET A 64 -5.41 14.09 -5.90
N ASP A 65 -5.38 15.07 -6.80
CA ASP A 65 -5.33 14.82 -8.24
C ASP A 65 -4.11 13.97 -8.63
N TYR A 66 -2.93 14.32 -8.09
CA TYR A 66 -1.72 13.54 -8.27
C TYR A 66 -1.86 12.12 -7.72
N HIS A 67 -2.34 11.98 -6.48
CA HIS A 67 -2.55 10.68 -5.84
C HIS A 67 -3.46 9.79 -6.71
N PHE A 68 -4.63 10.29 -7.14
CA PHE A 68 -5.55 9.54 -7.99
C PHE A 68 -5.01 9.28 -9.41
N ALA A 69 -4.06 10.06 -9.90
CA ALA A 69 -3.41 9.77 -11.17
C ALA A 69 -2.40 8.61 -11.07
N VAL A 70 -1.88 8.31 -9.88
CA VAL A 70 -0.78 7.34 -9.70
C VAL A 70 -1.07 6.20 -8.72
N TYR A 71 -2.18 6.20 -8.00
CA TYR A 71 -2.47 5.21 -6.94
C TYR A 71 -2.50 3.73 -7.42
N GLU A 72 -2.62 3.49 -8.73
CA GLU A 72 -2.56 2.14 -9.33
C GLU A 72 -1.17 1.77 -9.87
N ARG A 73 -0.21 2.69 -9.85
CA ARG A 73 1.15 2.46 -10.37
C ARG A 73 1.91 1.50 -9.47
N GLN A 74 2.18 0.30 -9.98
CA GLN A 74 2.84 -0.76 -9.22
C GLN A 74 4.30 -0.43 -8.87
N ASP A 75 4.95 0.47 -9.61
CA ASP A 75 6.29 0.95 -9.27
C ASP A 75 6.29 1.96 -8.11
N LEU A 76 5.13 2.49 -7.73
CA LEU A 76 4.96 3.42 -6.60
C LEU A 76 4.23 2.80 -5.41
N ILE A 77 3.64 1.62 -5.57
CA ILE A 77 2.75 1.03 -4.57
C ILE A 77 3.44 0.71 -3.24
N GLY A 78 4.73 0.39 -3.29
CA GLY A 78 5.53 0.11 -2.09
C GLY A 78 5.78 1.34 -1.21
N ALA A 79 5.47 2.55 -1.67
CA ALA A 79 5.52 3.76 -0.86
C ALA A 79 4.26 3.93 0.02
N ALA A 80 3.21 3.16 -0.23
CA ALA A 80 1.99 3.20 0.56
C ALA A 80 2.17 2.45 1.89
N HIS A 81 1.60 2.99 2.97
CA HIS A 81 1.53 2.26 4.24
C HIS A 81 0.39 1.26 4.22
N HIS A 82 -0.68 1.57 3.48
CA HIS A 82 -1.81 0.69 3.29
C HIS A 82 -2.10 0.48 1.80
N THR A 83 -2.37 -0.77 1.44
CA THR A 83 -2.79 -1.13 0.09
C THR A 83 -4.13 -1.86 0.14
N LEU A 84 -4.93 -1.67 -0.89
CA LEU A 84 -6.20 -2.36 -1.09
C LEU A 84 -6.03 -3.36 -2.22
N ASP A 85 -6.19 -4.65 -1.92
CA ASP A 85 -6.21 -5.73 -2.89
C ASP A 85 -7.66 -6.16 -3.18
N ILE A 86 -8.11 -5.97 -4.41
CA ILE A 86 -9.47 -6.28 -4.85
C ILE A 86 -9.43 -7.57 -5.64
N LEU A 87 -10.11 -8.58 -5.09
CA LEU A 87 -10.12 -9.94 -5.62
C LEU A 87 -11.53 -10.34 -6.06
N ARG A 88 -11.61 -11.09 -7.16
CA ARG A 88 -12.83 -11.77 -7.60
C ARG A 88 -12.71 -13.25 -7.30
N LYS A 89 -13.70 -13.81 -6.61
CA LYS A 89 -13.83 -15.27 -6.50
C LYS A 89 -14.17 -15.85 -7.88
N LYS A 90 -13.46 -16.91 -8.28
CA LYS A 90 -13.79 -17.68 -9.48
C LYS A 90 -15.10 -18.45 -9.33
#